data_AF-A0A924DEP0-F1
#
_entry.id   AF-A0A924DEP0-F1
#
_cell.length_a   1.000
_cell.length_b   1.000
_cell.length_c   1.000
_cell.angle_alpha   90.00
_cell.angle_beta   90.00
_cell.angle_gamma   90.00
#
_symmetry.space_group_name_H-M   'P 1'
#
loop_
_entity.id
_entity.type
_entity.pdbx_description
1 polymer ?
#
loop_
_entity_poly.entity_id
_entity_poly.type
_entity_poly.pdbx_seq_one_letter_code
_entity_poly.pdbx_strand_id
1 'polypeptide(L)' 'ILGGTAVFAGTRVPVKTLWDYLEKGHALDMFLDDFPTVSREHALQILALAQEKLN' A
#
# COMPACT_ATOMS: atom_id res chain seq x y z
N ILE A 1 -6.48 -15.99 14.95
CA ILE A 1 -6.63 -14.94 13.93
C ILE A 1 -7.83 -14.10 14.34
N LEU A 2 -7.57 -12.98 15.03
CA LEU A 2 -8.57 -12.00 15.43
C LEU A 2 -7.98 -10.64 15.06
N GLY A 3 -8.46 -10.03 13.98
CA GLY A 3 -7.99 -8.71 13.50
C GLY A 3 -7.45 -8.65 12.07
N GLY A 4 -7.85 -9.57 11.18
CA GLY A 4 -7.29 -9.85 9.84
C GLY A 4 -7.25 -8.69 8.83
N THR A 5 -6.44 -7.68 9.09
CA THR A 5 -6.09 -6.61 8.15
C THR A 5 -4.71 -6.91 7.57
N ALA A 6 -4.61 -6.97 6.24
CA ALA A 6 -3.31 -7.10 5.57
C ALA A 6 -2.47 -5.84 5.83
N VAL A 7 -1.22 -6.04 6.24
CA VAL A 7 -0.24 -4.98 6.50
C VAL A 7 0.98 -5.15 5.60
N PHE A 8 1.69 -4.06 5.32
CA PHE A 8 2.99 -4.14 4.66
C PHE A 8 3.98 -4.90 5.54
N ALA A 9 4.68 -5.87 4.96
CA ALA A 9 5.64 -6.71 5.67
C ALA A 9 6.69 -5.87 6.40
N GLY A 10 6.96 -6.20 7.67
CA GLY A 10 7.87 -5.45 8.53
C GLY A 10 7.30 -4.14 9.10
N THR A 11 6.04 -3.83 8.83
CA THR A 11 5.37 -2.61 9.31
C THR A 11 4.05 -2.95 10.02
N ARG A 12 3.44 -1.92 10.64
CA ARG A 12 2.05 -1.98 11.10
C ARG A 12 1.11 -1.21 10.17
N VAL A 13 1.58 -0.78 9.01
CA VAL A 13 0.83 0.05 8.06
C VAL A 13 -0.13 -0.87 7.28
N PRO A 14 -1.45 -0.63 7.36
CA PRO A 14 -2.42 -1.39 6.58
C PRO A 14 -2.22 -1.19 5.07
N VAL A 15 -2.39 -2.24 4.28
CA VAL A 15 -2.42 -2.13 2.82
C VAL A 15 -3.54 -1.19 2.36
N LYS A 16 -4.67 -1.16 3.08
CA LYS A 16 -5.78 -0.22 2.84
C LYS A 16 -5.33 1.23 2.80
N THR A 17 -4.34 1.62 3.60
CA THR A 17 -3.87 3.01 3.68
C THR A 17 -3.26 3.48 2.36
N LEU A 18 -2.60 2.60 1.58
CA LEU A 18 -2.13 2.94 0.24
C LEU A 18 -3.31 3.31 -0.67
N TRP A 19 -4.38 2.50 -0.66
CA TRP A 19 -5.58 2.77 -1.45
C TRP A 19 -6.27 4.05 -1.04
N ASP A 20 -6.36 4.34 0.27
CA ASP A 20 -6.94 5.58 0.79
C ASP A 20 -6.21 6.84 0.28
N TYR A 21 -4.90 6.75 0.01
CA TYR A 21 -4.13 7.85 -0.60
C TYR A 21 -4.44 7.97 -2.09
N LEU A 22 -4.42 6.86 -2.82
CA LEU A 22 -4.67 6.85 -4.26
C LEU A 22 -6.10 7.28 -4.61
N GLU A 23 -7.10 6.86 -3.83
CA GLU A 23 -8.50 7.29 -3.99
C GLU A 23 -8.70 8.78 -3.78
N LYS A 24 -7.85 9.42 -2.97
CA LYS A 24 -7.82 10.88 -2.78
C LYS A 24 -7.02 11.61 -3.87
N GLY A 25 -6.49 10.88 -4.87
CA GLY A 25 -5.66 11.43 -5.93
C GLY A 25 -4.24 11.79 -5.48
N HIS A 26 -3.80 11.31 -4.32
CA HIS A 26 -2.43 11.53 -3.85
C HIS A 26 -1.45 10.64 -4.62
N ALA A 27 -0.24 11.15 -4.86
CA ALA A 27 0.83 10.38 -5.47
C ALA A 27 1.38 9.31 -4.51
N LEU A 28 1.93 8.22 -5.09
CA LEU A 28 2.60 7.17 -4.31
C LEU A 28 3.75 7.72 -3.46
N ASP A 29 4.49 8.70 -3.97
CA ASP A 29 5.60 9.31 -3.23
C ASP A 29 5.13 9.98 -1.93
N MET A 30 3.95 10.63 -1.95
CA MET A 30 3.37 11.23 -0.75
C MET A 30 3.03 10.17 0.32
N PHE A 31 2.55 9.00 -0.10
CA PHE A 31 2.33 7.87 0.82
C PHE A 31 3.66 7.35 1.40
N LEU A 32 4.72 7.26 0.59
CA LEU A 32 6.02 6.78 1.05
C LEU A 32 6.73 7.79 1.96
N ASP A 33 6.50 9.08 1.75
CA ASP A 33 7.02 10.14 2.63
C ASP A 33 6.36 10.08 4.01
N ASP A 34 5.04 9.82 4.08
CA ASP A 34 4.30 9.67 5.34
C ASP A 34 4.57 8.32 6.04
N PHE A 35 4.89 7.27 5.26
CA PHE A 35 5.18 5.93 5.76
C PHE A 35 6.54 5.41 5.26
N PRO A 36 7.67 6.01 5.70
CA PRO A 36 9.01 5.68 5.17
C PRO A 36 9.51 4.28 5.54
N THR A 37 8.80 3.58 6.43
CA THR A 37 9.07 2.17 6.76
C THR A 37 8.47 1.20 5.75
N VAL A 38 7.57 1.66 4.87
CA VAL A 38 7.03 0.86 3.78
C VAL A 38 8.04 0.84 2.63
N SER A 39 8.44 -0.36 2.20
CA SER A 39 9.28 -0.52 1.02
C SER A 39 8.53 -0.05 -0.23
N ARG A 40 9.15 0.84 -1.01
CA ARG A 40 8.66 1.24 -2.33
C ARG A 40 8.41 0.03 -3.23
N GLU A 41 9.29 -0.96 -3.19
CA GLU A 41 9.16 -2.19 -3.98
C GLU A 41 7.87 -2.93 -3.62
N HIS A 42 7.58 -3.10 -2.33
CA HIS A 42 6.33 -3.74 -1.89
C HIS A 42 5.09 -2.95 -2.34
N ALA A 43 5.12 -1.62 -2.24
CA ALA A 43 4.02 -0.79 -2.72
C ALA A 43 3.79 -0.96 -4.23
N LEU A 44 4.86 -0.94 -5.04
CA LEU A 44 4.77 -1.15 -6.49
C LEU A 44 4.28 -2.56 -6.85
N GLN A 45 4.73 -3.60 -6.14
CA GLN A 45 4.27 -4.97 -6.37
C GLN A 45 2.75 -5.09 -6.11
N ILE A 46 2.23 -4.47 -5.05
CA ILE A 46 0.78 -4.47 -4.78
C ILE A 46 0.01 -3.77 -5.91
N LEU A 47 0.51 -2.66 -6.43
CA LEU A 47 -0.11 -1.95 -7.56
C LEU A 47 -0.08 -2.79 -8.84
N ALA A 48 1.04 -3.45 -9.14
CA ALA A 48 1.15 -4.33 -10.29
C ALA A 48 0.18 -5.53 -10.21
N LEU A 49 0.06 -6.16 -9.03
CA LEU A 49 -0.89 -7.25 -8.80
C LEU A 49 -2.34 -6.78 -8.94
N ALA A 50 -2.66 -5.56 -8.50
CA ALA A 50 -3.99 -4.99 -8.68
C ALA A 50 -4.29 -4.72 -10.17
N GLN A 51 -3.30 -4.22 -10.92
CA GLN A 51 -3.43 -4.00 -12.35
C GLN A 51 -3.61 -5.31 -13.13
N GLU A 52 -2.90 -6.38 -12.77
CA GLU A 52 -3.04 -7.69 -13.39
C GLU A 52 -4.48 -8.23 -13.27
N LYS A 53 -5.12 -8.02 -12.11
CA LYS A 53 -6.51 -8.47 -11.88
C LYS A 53 -7.58 -7.69 -12.65
N LEU A 54 -7.21 -6.56 -13.25
CA LEU A 54 -8.12 -5.76 -14.08
C LEU A 54 -8.08 -6.14 -15.55
N ASN A 55 -7.11 -6.97 -15.95
CA ASN A 55 -6.97 -7.51 -17.31
C ASN A 55 -7.55 -8.93 -17.39
#